data_AF-A0A8T4PTS0-F1
#
_entry.id   AF-A0A8T4PTS0-F1
#
_cell.length_a   1.000
_cell.length_b   1.000
_cell.length_c   1.000
_cell.angle_alpha   90.00
_cell.angle_beta   90.00
_cell.angle_gamma   90.00
#
_symmetry.space_group_name_H-M   'P 1'
#
loop_
_entity.id
_entity.type
_entity.pdbx_description
1 polymer ?
#
loop_
_entity_poly.entity_id
_entity_poly.type
_entity_poly.pdbx_seq_one_letter_code
_entity_poly.pdbx_strand_id
1 'polypeptide(L)'
;MTFDLQRAVQIAFLERKAILEASKDEQALQKGISITVISGLIVGALKAFQGESAFTLILSPIGALIGVILLGAPVHWLAKLFGGKAAFGQIIRPLFYTSIISWLVPLQLLPLVGKIIAFVLSIWMLSSFARVAKEVHEISLVKAAVCVIIPIVIFALIALIYEIVAPTLY
;
A
#
# COMPACT_ATOMS: atom_id res chain seq x y z
N MET A 1 -11.81 -4.76 -19.44
CA MET A 1 -11.18 -4.03 -18.31
C MET A 1 -9.74 -3.73 -18.71
N THR A 2 -9.42 -2.50 -19.08
CA THR A 2 -8.05 -2.12 -19.48
C THR A 2 -7.25 -1.72 -18.25
N PHE A 3 -6.15 -2.42 -17.97
CA PHE A 3 -5.22 -2.06 -16.90
C PHE A 3 -4.45 -0.81 -17.30
N ASP A 4 -4.31 0.14 -16.37
CA ASP A 4 -3.54 1.35 -16.59
C ASP A 4 -2.15 1.21 -15.97
N LEU A 5 -1.39 0.27 -16.54
CA LEU A 5 -0.06 -0.11 -16.06
C LEU A 5 0.94 1.04 -16.18
N GLN A 6 0.83 1.86 -17.22
CA GLN A 6 1.69 3.02 -17.39
C GLN A 6 1.54 3.98 -16.21
N ARG A 7 0.30 4.35 -15.87
CA ARG A 7 0.04 5.23 -14.72
C ARG A 7 0.45 4.57 -13.40
N ALA A 8 0.29 3.26 -13.26
CA ALA A 8 0.74 2.51 -12.08
C ALA A 8 2.26 2.63 -11.88
N VAL A 9 3.03 2.39 -12.94
CA VAL A 9 4.49 2.51 -12.93
C VAL A 9 4.90 3.95 -12.63
N GLN A 10 4.28 4.94 -13.27
CA GLN A 10 4.57 6.36 -13.00
C GLN A 10 4.29 6.74 -11.53
N ILE A 11 3.18 6.27 -10.95
CA ILE A 11 2.86 6.48 -9.52
C ILE A 11 3.87 5.77 -8.62
N ALA A 12 4.27 4.54 -8.96
CA ALA A 12 5.31 3.82 -8.22
C ALA A 12 6.64 4.59 -8.23
N PHE A 13 7.02 5.18 -9.36
CA PHE A 13 8.18 6.07 -9.49
C PHE A 13 7.92 7.52 -9.04
N LEU A 14 6.87 7.75 -8.25
CA LEU A 14 6.61 9.01 -7.54
C LEU A 14 6.33 10.21 -8.47
N GLU A 15 5.92 9.95 -9.72
CA GLU A 15 5.61 11.00 -10.68
C GLU A 15 4.37 11.81 -10.25
N ARG A 16 4.62 13.08 -9.91
CA ARG A 16 3.58 14.00 -9.41
C ARG A 16 2.38 14.09 -10.35
N LYS A 17 2.62 14.17 -11.66
CA LYS A 17 1.56 14.33 -12.66
C LYS A 17 0.60 13.13 -12.64
N ALA A 18 1.13 11.91 -12.67
CA ALA A 18 0.33 10.68 -12.64
C ALA A 18 -0.49 10.55 -11.33
N ILE A 19 0.09 10.92 -10.18
CA ILE A 19 -0.61 10.93 -8.88
C ILE A 19 -1.81 11.89 -8.91
N LEU A 20 -1.59 13.12 -9.40
CA LEU A 20 -2.64 14.16 -9.44
C LEU A 20 -3.71 13.88 -10.50
N GLU A 21 -3.37 13.22 -11.60
CA GLU A 21 -4.35 12.77 -12.59
C GLU A 21 -5.21 11.63 -12.03
N ALA A 22 -4.59 10.63 -11.38
CA ALA A 22 -5.31 9.54 -10.73
C ALA A 22 -6.24 10.01 -9.62
N SER A 23 -5.86 11.05 -8.85
CA SER A 23 -6.72 11.57 -7.78
C SER A 23 -8.01 12.21 -8.31
N LYS A 24 -7.98 12.77 -9.53
CA LYS A 24 -9.11 13.46 -10.15
C LYS A 24 -9.98 12.53 -11.02
N ASP A 25 -9.42 11.45 -11.53
CA ASP A 25 -10.11 10.48 -12.39
C ASP A 25 -10.90 9.45 -11.57
N GLU A 26 -12.23 9.45 -11.68
CA GLU A 26 -13.07 8.50 -10.93
C GLU A 26 -12.87 7.05 -11.39
N GLN A 27 -12.58 6.83 -12.67
CA GLN A 27 -12.32 5.49 -13.22
C GLN A 27 -10.98 4.94 -12.74
N ALA A 28 -10.08 5.80 -12.24
CA ALA A 28 -8.81 5.38 -11.66
C ALA A 28 -9.02 4.47 -10.45
N LEU A 29 -10.12 4.62 -9.70
CA LEU A 29 -10.41 3.71 -8.57
C LEU A 29 -10.54 2.26 -9.05
N GLN A 30 -11.38 2.03 -10.06
CA GLN A 30 -11.63 0.68 -10.58
C GLN A 30 -10.36 0.05 -11.17
N LYS A 31 -9.56 0.85 -11.89
CA LYS A 31 -8.28 0.42 -12.46
C LYS A 31 -7.22 0.14 -11.39
N GLY A 32 -7.14 0.96 -10.35
CA GLY A 32 -6.25 0.72 -9.21
C GLY A 32 -6.63 -0.54 -8.42
N ILE A 33 -7.93 -0.76 -8.21
CA ILE A 33 -8.43 -1.99 -7.55
C ILE A 33 -7.97 -3.23 -8.29
N SER A 34 -8.03 -3.25 -9.64
CA SER A 34 -7.59 -4.42 -10.39
C SER A 34 -6.09 -4.67 -10.30
N ILE A 35 -5.27 -3.61 -10.29
CA ILE A 35 -3.83 -3.72 -10.01
C ILE A 35 -3.60 -4.31 -8.63
N THR A 36 -4.36 -3.86 -7.62
CA THR A 36 -4.24 -4.36 -6.24
C THR A 36 -4.68 -5.81 -6.11
N VAL A 37 -5.74 -6.22 -6.80
CA VAL A 37 -6.18 -7.62 -6.84
C VAL A 37 -5.08 -8.51 -7.43
N ILE A 38 -4.48 -8.11 -8.57
CA ILE A 38 -3.34 -8.85 -9.14
C ILE A 38 -2.17 -8.90 -8.18
N SER A 39 -1.87 -7.78 -7.51
CA SER A 39 -0.80 -7.70 -6.52
C SER A 39 -1.01 -8.69 -5.38
N GLY A 40 -2.24 -8.78 -4.86
CA GLY A 40 -2.59 -9.76 -3.85
C GLY A 40 -2.56 -11.21 -4.35
N LEU A 41 -2.90 -11.47 -5.62
CA LEU A 41 -2.75 -12.80 -6.22
C LEU A 41 -1.29 -13.20 -6.32
N ILE A 42 -0.39 -12.29 -6.73
CA ILE A 42 1.06 -12.54 -6.79
C ILE A 42 1.59 -12.89 -5.40
N VAL A 43 1.23 -12.10 -4.38
CA VAL A 43 1.63 -12.35 -2.99
C VAL A 43 1.05 -13.68 -2.49
N GLY A 44 -0.21 -13.98 -2.76
CA GLY A 44 -0.85 -15.24 -2.38
C GLY A 44 -0.19 -16.46 -3.03
N ALA A 45 0.14 -16.37 -4.32
CA ALA A 45 0.84 -17.43 -5.04
C ALA A 45 2.23 -17.68 -4.47
N LEU A 46 2.94 -16.60 -4.11
CA LEU A 46 4.24 -16.69 -3.45
C LEU A 46 4.14 -17.39 -2.08
N LYS A 47 3.16 -17.03 -1.27
CA LYS A 47 2.90 -17.67 0.03
C LYS A 47 2.59 -19.15 -0.11
N ALA A 48 1.70 -19.51 -1.04
CA ALA A 48 1.39 -20.90 -1.35
C ALA A 48 2.63 -21.69 -1.80
N PHE A 49 3.49 -21.09 -2.64
CA PHE A 49 4.75 -21.68 -3.06
C PHE A 49 5.73 -21.90 -1.88
N GLN A 50 5.68 -21.04 -0.86
CA GLN A 50 6.48 -21.16 0.37
C GLN A 50 5.90 -22.17 1.37
N GLY A 51 4.83 -22.89 1.02
CA GLY A 51 4.22 -23.93 1.86
C GLY A 51 3.06 -23.44 2.73
N GLU A 52 2.61 -22.19 2.59
CA GLU A 52 1.36 -21.75 3.20
C GLU A 52 0.14 -22.40 2.51
N SER A 53 -1.00 -22.36 3.19
CA SER A 53 -2.26 -22.90 2.66
C SER A 53 -2.63 -22.29 1.30
N ALA A 54 -3.18 -23.11 0.40
CA ALA A 54 -3.71 -22.64 -0.89
C ALA A 54 -4.83 -21.58 -0.73
N PHE A 55 -5.49 -21.52 0.44
CA PHE A 55 -6.44 -20.46 0.79
C PHE A 55 -5.83 -19.05 0.73
N THR A 56 -4.51 -18.91 0.81
CA THR A 56 -3.82 -17.62 0.67
C THR A 56 -4.02 -16.98 -0.71
N LEU A 57 -4.33 -17.75 -1.75
CA LEU A 57 -4.69 -17.22 -3.09
C LEU A 57 -5.99 -16.41 -3.07
N ILE A 58 -6.90 -16.71 -2.15
CA ILE A 58 -8.18 -16.01 -2.00
C ILE A 58 -8.05 -14.89 -0.97
N LEU A 59 -7.39 -15.17 0.15
CA LEU A 59 -7.26 -14.21 1.24
C LEU A 59 -6.32 -13.05 0.92
N SER A 60 -5.26 -13.27 0.13
CA SER A 60 -4.26 -12.23 -0.15
C SER A 60 -4.79 -11.06 -1.00
N PRO A 61 -5.58 -11.28 -2.07
CA PRO A 61 -6.28 -10.20 -2.78
C PRO A 61 -7.21 -9.37 -1.88
N ILE A 62 -8.00 -10.04 -1.03
CA ILE A 62 -8.91 -9.39 -0.09
C ILE A 62 -8.10 -8.57 0.91
N GLY A 63 -7.07 -9.17 1.50
CA GLY A 63 -6.16 -8.53 2.44
C GLY A 63 -5.44 -7.33 1.82
N ALA A 64 -5.04 -7.40 0.54
CA ALA A 64 -4.40 -6.28 -0.15
C ALA A 64 -5.36 -5.09 -0.32
N LEU A 65 -6.62 -5.34 -0.72
CA LEU A 65 -7.64 -4.27 -0.84
C LEU A 65 -7.94 -3.63 0.52
N ILE A 66 -8.16 -4.46 1.53
CA ILE A 66 -8.40 -4.01 2.90
C ILE A 66 -7.19 -3.24 3.42
N GLY A 67 -5.97 -3.73 3.17
CA GLY A 67 -4.72 -3.10 3.61
C GLY A 67 -4.54 -1.69 3.06
N VAL A 68 -4.81 -1.47 1.76
CA VAL A 68 -4.77 -0.12 1.16
C VAL A 68 -5.76 0.82 1.84
N ILE A 69 -6.97 0.34 2.18
CA ILE A 69 -7.98 1.14 2.87
C ILE A 69 -7.61 1.39 4.34
N LEU A 70 -7.18 0.36 5.07
CA LEU A 70 -6.80 0.44 6.48
C LEU A 70 -5.60 1.35 6.71
N LEU A 71 -4.66 1.41 5.75
CA LEU A 71 -3.55 2.36 5.82
C LEU A 71 -3.95 3.73 5.27
N GLY A 72 -4.72 3.77 4.18
CA GLY A 72 -5.15 5.01 3.53
C GLY A 72 -6.09 5.87 4.38
N ALA A 73 -6.98 5.28 5.17
CA ALA A 73 -7.95 6.01 5.99
C ALA A 73 -7.30 6.80 7.15
N PRO A 74 -6.43 6.21 7.98
CA PRO A 74 -5.64 6.95 8.97
C PRO A 74 -4.73 7.99 8.33
N VAL A 75 -4.07 7.68 7.20
CA VAL A 75 -3.24 8.64 6.46
C VAL A 75 -4.07 9.85 6.03
N HIS A 76 -5.25 9.61 5.48
CA HIS A 76 -6.20 10.66 5.10
C HIS A 76 -6.61 11.52 6.31
N TRP A 77 -7.02 10.87 7.40
CA TRP A 77 -7.46 11.56 8.60
C TRP A 77 -6.35 12.42 9.23
N LEU A 78 -5.14 11.89 9.37
CA LEU A 78 -3.98 12.64 9.84
C LEU A 78 -3.61 13.78 8.88
N ALA A 79 -3.68 13.55 7.56
CA ALA A 79 -3.44 14.60 6.57
C ALA A 79 -4.47 15.74 6.69
N LYS A 80 -5.75 15.43 6.98
CA LYS A 80 -6.77 16.45 7.27
C LYS A 80 -6.41 17.28 8.51
N LEU A 81 -5.92 16.65 9.60
CA LEU A 81 -5.47 17.36 10.80
C LEU A 81 -4.31 18.32 10.51
N PHE A 82 -3.45 17.98 9.55
CA PHE A 82 -2.35 18.83 9.10
C PHE A 82 -2.75 19.94 8.10
N GLY A 83 -4.05 20.14 7.86
CA GLY A 83 -4.58 21.15 6.93
C GLY A 83 -4.79 20.65 5.50
N GLY A 84 -4.73 19.33 5.28
CA GLY A 84 -4.92 18.72 3.97
C GLY A 84 -6.33 18.97 3.38
N LYS A 85 -6.38 19.21 2.07
CA LYS A 85 -7.63 19.66 1.42
C LYS A 85 -8.41 18.57 0.70
N ALA A 86 -7.74 17.50 0.27
CA ALA A 86 -8.38 16.45 -0.51
C ALA A 86 -9.44 15.64 0.23
N ALA A 87 -10.39 15.10 -0.52
CA ALA A 87 -11.37 14.12 -0.07
C ALA A 87 -10.77 12.70 -0.06
N PHE A 88 -11.37 11.79 0.71
CA PHE A 88 -10.90 10.40 0.82
C PHE A 88 -10.81 9.69 -0.54
N GLY A 89 -11.80 9.88 -1.41
CA GLY A 89 -11.79 9.33 -2.77
C GLY A 89 -10.57 9.79 -3.59
N GLN A 90 -10.11 11.03 -3.41
CA GLN A 90 -8.98 11.57 -4.17
C GLN A 90 -7.64 10.97 -3.75
N ILE A 91 -7.47 10.62 -2.47
CA ILE A 91 -6.24 9.96 -2.01
C ILE A 91 -6.28 8.45 -2.28
N ILE A 92 -7.42 7.79 -2.12
CA ILE A 92 -7.48 6.33 -2.24
C ILE A 92 -7.26 5.85 -3.68
N ARG A 93 -7.72 6.61 -4.68
CA ARG A 93 -7.52 6.32 -6.12
C ARG A 93 -6.05 6.06 -6.45
N PRO A 94 -5.10 7.00 -6.25
CA PRO A 94 -3.68 6.76 -6.50
C PRO A 94 -3.05 5.74 -5.54
N LEU A 95 -3.53 5.60 -4.30
CA LEU A 95 -2.98 4.61 -3.37
C LEU A 95 -3.14 3.17 -3.88
N PHE A 96 -4.26 2.82 -4.49
CA PHE A 96 -4.44 1.48 -5.09
C PHE A 96 -3.44 1.19 -6.24
N TYR A 97 -2.96 2.22 -6.94
CA TYR A 97 -1.93 2.03 -7.98
C TYR A 97 -0.56 1.70 -7.39
N THR A 98 -0.27 2.11 -6.15
CA THR A 98 1.03 1.83 -5.49
C THR A 98 1.25 0.34 -5.25
N SER A 99 0.18 -0.47 -5.22
CA SER A 99 0.23 -1.92 -5.07
C SER A 99 1.06 -2.61 -6.15
N ILE A 100 1.28 -1.98 -7.32
CA ILE A 100 2.15 -2.52 -8.37
C ILE A 100 3.58 -2.81 -7.88
N ILE A 101 4.05 -2.09 -6.85
CA ILE A 101 5.35 -2.35 -6.22
C ILE A 101 5.42 -3.79 -5.69
N SER A 102 4.29 -4.33 -5.22
CA SER A 102 4.21 -5.70 -4.72
C SER A 102 4.43 -6.77 -5.80
N TRP A 103 4.41 -6.41 -7.08
CA TRP A 103 4.72 -7.34 -8.17
C TRP A 103 6.20 -7.75 -8.17
N LEU A 104 7.05 -6.96 -7.49
CA LEU A 104 8.47 -7.27 -7.30
C LEU A 104 8.73 -8.14 -6.06
N VAL A 105 7.72 -8.39 -5.22
CA VAL A 105 7.87 -9.20 -4.00
C VAL A 105 8.42 -10.61 -4.28
N PRO A 106 8.07 -11.32 -5.36
CA PRO A 106 8.68 -12.62 -5.67
C PRO A 106 10.21 -12.61 -5.78
N LEU A 107 10.84 -11.46 -6.06
CA LEU A 107 12.30 -11.32 -6.06
C LEU A 107 12.93 -11.59 -4.68
N GLN A 108 12.12 -11.56 -3.60
CA GLN A 108 12.58 -11.92 -2.26
C GLN A 108 12.96 -13.40 -2.09
N LEU A 109 12.60 -14.26 -3.06
CA LEU A 109 13.01 -15.67 -3.08
C LEU A 109 14.51 -15.86 -3.34
N LEU A 110 15.22 -14.82 -3.74
CA LEU A 110 16.66 -14.89 -3.98
C LEU A 110 17.42 -15.07 -2.65
N PRO A 111 18.17 -16.18 -2.47
CA PRO A 111 18.69 -16.60 -1.16
C PRO A 111 19.69 -15.64 -0.51
N LEU A 112 20.38 -14.80 -1.28
CA LEU A 112 21.40 -13.86 -0.76
C LEU A 112 20.87 -12.43 -0.60
N VAL A 113 19.93 -12.00 -1.44
CA VAL A 113 19.48 -10.61 -1.51
C VAL A 113 18.03 -10.42 -1.10
N GLY A 114 17.30 -11.50 -0.82
CA GLY A 114 15.86 -11.47 -0.57
C GLY A 114 15.44 -10.55 0.57
N LYS A 115 16.16 -10.59 1.70
CA LYS A 115 15.89 -9.71 2.86
C LYS A 115 16.13 -8.24 2.54
N ILE A 116 17.18 -7.94 1.77
CA ILE A 116 17.51 -6.57 1.34
C ILE A 116 16.42 -6.06 0.39
N ILE A 117 15.99 -6.90 -0.56
CA ILE A 117 14.90 -6.57 -1.49
C ILE A 117 13.60 -6.30 -0.73
N ALA A 118 13.23 -7.15 0.22
CA ALA A 118 12.02 -6.98 1.03
C ALA A 118 12.05 -5.65 1.82
N PHE A 119 13.21 -5.30 2.38
CA PHE A 119 13.40 -4.01 3.06
C PHE A 119 13.25 -2.83 2.08
N VAL A 120 13.92 -2.88 0.93
CA VAL A 120 13.85 -1.83 -0.11
C VAL A 120 12.42 -1.65 -0.62
N LEU A 121 11.71 -2.74 -0.91
CA LEU A 121 10.31 -2.68 -1.37
C LEU A 121 9.38 -2.09 -0.31
N SER A 122 9.63 -2.39 0.97
CA SER A 122 8.88 -1.82 2.08
C SER A 122 9.08 -0.31 2.16
N ILE A 123 10.33 0.17 2.16
CA ILE A 123 10.64 1.62 2.15
C ILE A 123 10.09 2.31 0.90
N TRP A 124 10.14 1.65 -0.26
CA TRP A 124 9.54 2.16 -1.50
C TRP A 124 8.03 2.35 -1.33
N MET A 125 7.32 1.34 -0.84
CA MET A 125 5.87 1.43 -0.61
C MET A 125 5.52 2.56 0.35
N LEU A 126 6.27 2.73 1.44
CA LEU A 126 6.08 3.84 2.39
C LEU A 126 6.31 5.20 1.75
N SER A 127 7.37 5.31 0.94
CA SER A 127 7.71 6.53 0.21
C SER A 127 6.62 6.89 -0.80
N SER A 128 6.02 5.90 -1.48
CA SER A 128 4.89 6.09 -2.37
C SER A 128 3.64 6.56 -1.65
N PHE A 129 3.29 5.97 -0.51
CA PHE A 129 2.17 6.45 0.32
C PHE A 129 2.39 7.90 0.79
N ALA A 130 3.58 8.21 1.28
CA ALA A 130 3.92 9.56 1.75
C ALA A 130 3.90 10.57 0.60
N ARG A 131 4.41 10.19 -0.58
CA ARG A 131 4.36 11.06 -1.77
C ARG A 131 2.93 11.29 -2.23
N VAL A 132 2.09 10.25 -2.28
CA VAL A 132 0.67 10.39 -2.64
C VAL A 132 -0.03 11.33 -1.66
N ALA A 133 0.15 11.14 -0.35
CA ALA A 133 -0.42 12.03 0.66
C ALA A 133 0.07 13.48 0.49
N LYS A 134 1.38 13.69 0.29
CA LYS A 134 1.97 15.02 0.04
C LYS A 134 1.31 15.72 -1.14
N GLU A 135 1.28 15.06 -2.29
CA GLU A 135 0.80 15.70 -3.53
C GLU A 135 -0.72 15.89 -3.53
N VAL A 136 -1.48 14.91 -3.04
CA VAL A 136 -2.95 14.97 -3.06
C VAL A 136 -3.50 15.92 -1.99
N HIS A 137 -2.94 15.90 -0.77
CA HIS A 137 -3.40 16.81 0.30
C HIS A 137 -2.71 18.18 0.29
N GLU A 138 -1.74 18.41 -0.58
CA GLU A 138 -0.94 19.65 -0.65
C GLU A 138 -0.21 19.98 0.66
N ILE A 139 0.26 18.97 1.38
CA ILE A 139 1.00 19.11 2.64
C ILE A 139 2.50 18.95 2.42
N SER A 140 3.32 19.45 3.35
CA SER A 140 4.78 19.24 3.31
C SER A 140 5.14 17.76 3.38
N LEU A 141 6.26 17.36 2.77
CA LEU A 141 6.73 15.97 2.76
C LEU A 141 6.90 15.39 4.18
N VAL A 142 7.42 16.19 5.13
CA VAL A 142 7.59 15.76 6.53
C VAL A 142 6.25 15.40 7.17
N LYS A 143 5.25 16.28 7.05
CA LYS A 143 3.88 16.00 7.53
C LYS A 143 3.30 14.75 6.87
N ALA A 144 3.49 14.58 5.56
CA ALA A 144 3.01 13.40 4.84
C ALA A 144 3.69 12.10 5.30
N ALA A 145 5.00 12.13 5.56
CA ALA A 145 5.72 11.00 6.12
C ALA A 145 5.20 10.65 7.52
N VAL A 146 4.96 11.64 8.38
CA VAL A 146 4.35 11.44 9.70
C VAL A 146 2.96 10.81 9.59
N CYS A 147 2.13 11.23 8.63
CA CYS A 147 0.81 10.62 8.37
C CYS A 147 0.89 9.12 8.04
N VAL A 148 1.99 8.66 7.44
CA VAL A 148 2.20 7.25 7.06
C VAL A 148 2.85 6.46 8.19
N ILE A 149 3.86 7.04 8.84
CA ILE A 149 4.62 6.37 9.91
C ILE A 149 3.74 6.12 11.14
N ILE A 150 2.91 7.08 11.56
CA ILE A 150 2.09 6.93 12.78
C ILE A 150 1.18 5.69 12.69
N PRO A 151 0.34 5.51 11.65
CA PRO A 151 -0.50 4.32 11.52
C PRO A 151 0.30 3.01 11.52
N ILE A 152 1.47 3.00 10.88
CA ILE A 152 2.32 1.80 10.83
C ILE A 152 2.85 1.45 12.20
N VAL A 153 3.35 2.43 12.96
CA VAL A 153 3.82 2.20 14.32
C VAL A 153 2.68 1.71 15.21
N ILE A 154 1.48 2.29 15.07
CA ILE A 154 0.29 1.84 15.81
C ILE A 154 -0.06 0.40 15.46
N PHE A 155 -0.13 0.04 14.16
CA PHE A 155 -0.43 -1.34 13.75
C PHE A 155 0.65 -2.32 14.21
N ALA A 156 1.93 -1.93 14.17
CA ALA A 156 3.02 -2.75 14.68
C ALA A 156 2.91 -2.99 16.18
N LEU A 157 2.56 -1.96 16.97
CA LEU A 157 2.34 -2.10 18.41
C LEU A 157 1.14 -2.99 18.73
N ILE A 158 0.02 -2.85 18.00
CA ILE A 158 -1.15 -3.70 18.16
C ILE A 158 -0.79 -5.16 17.86
N ALA A 159 -0.06 -5.41 16.76
CA ALA A 159 0.39 -6.75 16.41
C ALA A 159 1.29 -7.35 17.50
N LEU A 160 2.25 -6.57 18.03
CA LEU A 160 3.13 -7.00 19.11
C LEU A 160 2.35 -7.33 20.40
N ILE A 161 1.40 -6.48 20.80
CA ILE A 161 0.57 -6.72 21.98
C ILE A 161 -0.25 -8.00 21.79
N TYR A 162 -0.85 -8.19 20.61
CA TYR A 162 -1.60 -9.40 20.29
C TYR A 162 -0.72 -10.65 20.40
N GLU A 163 0.50 -10.64 19.88
CA GLU A 163 1.43 -11.77 19.98
C GLU A 163 1.83 -12.09 21.43
N ILE A 164 1.95 -11.09 22.30
CA ILE A 164 2.28 -11.29 23.73
C ILE A 164 1.07 -11.81 24.51
N VAL A 165 -0.13 -11.29 24.24
CA VAL A 165 -1.34 -11.58 25.03
C VAL A 165 -2.07 -12.83 24.53
N ALA A 166 -2.11 -13.10 23.23
CA ALA A 166 -2.87 -14.24 22.69
C ALA A 166 -2.49 -15.60 23.30
N PRO A 167 -1.21 -15.93 23.53
CA PRO A 167 -0.82 -17.18 24.20
C PRO A 167 -1.26 -17.29 25.65
N THR A 168 -1.62 -16.18 26.31
CA THR A 168 -2.08 -16.16 27.71
C THR A 168 -3.59 -16.34 27.86
N LEU A 169 -4.33 -16.31 26.76
CA LEU A 169 -5.80 -16.44 26.72
C LEU A 169 -6.28 -17.87 26.39
N TYR A 170 -5.37 -18.80 26.13
CA TYR A 170 -5.61 -20.21 25.82
C TYR A 170 -4.75 -21.10 26.72
#